data_AF-A0A4R0X2M5-F1
#
_entry.id   AF-A0A4R0X2M5-F1
#
_cell.length_a   1.000
_cell.length_b   1.000
_cell.length_c   1.000
_cell.angle_alpha   90.00
_cell.angle_beta   90.00
_cell.angle_gamma   90.00
#
_symmetry.space_group_name_H-M   'P 1'
#
loop_
_entity.id
_entity.type
_entity.pdbx_description
1 polymer ?
#
loop_
_entity_poly.entity_id
_entity_poly.type
_entity_poly.pdbx_seq_one_letter_code
_entity_poly.pdbx_strand_id
1 'polypeptide(L)'
;MRSVKYVCASSSRKVDGRLDENTAWFEFHQVAHLFGMSLEQAAKILWQAGTTGDIEPEKDVRSSDRCKCLLSHRAVVAVGYQVNYGRATAFRHWCASGLTVPFR
;
A
#
# COMPACT_ATOMS: atom_id res chain seq x y z
N MET A 1 -13.20 -7.38 -9.17
CA MET A 1 -12.52 -6.28 -8.44
C MET A 1 -13.50 -5.54 -7.55
N ARG A 2 -13.18 -5.37 -6.27
CA ARG A 2 -13.99 -4.63 -5.28
C ARG A 2 -13.22 -3.37 -4.85
N SER A 3 -13.89 -2.23 -4.78
CA SER A 3 -13.27 -1.01 -4.23
C SER A 3 -13.07 -1.13 -2.72
N VAL A 4 -11.89 -0.74 -2.23
CA VAL A 4 -11.56 -0.67 -0.80
C VAL A 4 -11.06 0.72 -0.45
N LYS A 5 -11.29 1.16 0.78
CA LYS A 5 -10.89 2.48 1.24
C LYS A 5 -10.38 2.41 2.67
N TYR A 6 -9.20 2.96 2.88
CA TYR A 6 -8.62 3.13 4.20
C TYR A 6 -8.57 4.60 4.58
N VAL A 7 -8.89 4.89 5.83
CA VAL A 7 -8.76 6.22 6.44
C VAL A 7 -7.87 6.08 7.66
N CYS A 8 -6.73 6.76 7.65
CA CYS A 8 -5.80 6.77 8.78
C CYS A 8 -6.40 7.62 9.91
N ALA A 9 -6.71 6.99 11.04
CA ALA A 9 -7.35 7.66 12.17
C ALA A 9 -6.53 8.84 12.74
N SER A 10 -5.20 8.76 12.69
CA SER A 10 -4.32 9.79 13.27
C SER A 10 -4.06 11.00 12.37
N SER A 11 -4.25 10.87 11.05
CA SER A 11 -3.96 11.94 10.09
C SER A 11 -5.14 12.32 9.22
N SER A 12 -6.26 11.61 9.32
CA SER A 12 -7.43 11.70 8.44
C SER A 12 -7.13 11.49 6.95
N ARG A 13 -5.90 11.08 6.60
CA ARG A 13 -5.50 10.80 5.22
C ARG A 13 -6.14 9.52 4.73
N LYS A 14 -6.44 9.49 3.44
CA LYS A 14 -7.21 8.43 2.81
C LYS A 14 -6.39 7.81 1.68
N VAL A 15 -6.56 6.51 1.49
CA VAL A 15 -6.09 5.79 0.32
C VAL A 15 -7.24 4.94 -0.18
N ASP A 16 -7.52 5.06 -1.47
CA ASP A 16 -8.49 4.28 -2.20
C ASP A 16 -7.73 3.20 -2.97
N GLY A 17 -8.24 1.97 -2.91
CA GLY A 17 -7.62 0.81 -3.53
C GLY A 17 -8.63 -0.08 -4.23
N ARG A 18 -8.10 -1.07 -4.94
CA ARG A 18 -8.89 -2.11 -5.58
C ARG A 18 -8.44 -3.46 -5.05
N LEU A 19 -9.36 -4.22 -4.48
CA LEU A 19 -9.17 -5.61 -4.14
C LEU A 19 -9.40 -6.45 -5.40
N ASP A 20 -8.33 -7.13 -5.79
CA ASP A 20 -8.29 -8.08 -6.89
C ASP A 20 -7.90 -9.43 -6.30
N GLU A 21 -8.81 -10.40 -6.38
CA GLU A 21 -8.74 -11.67 -5.64
C GLU A 21 -8.47 -11.44 -4.14
N ASN A 22 -7.27 -11.77 -3.68
CA ASN A 22 -6.83 -11.62 -2.29
C ASN A 22 -5.82 -10.48 -2.08
N THR A 23 -5.54 -9.70 -3.13
CA THR A 23 -4.55 -8.62 -3.07
C THR A 23 -5.21 -7.26 -3.28
N ALA A 24 -5.13 -6.41 -2.26
CA ALA A 24 -5.49 -5.01 -2.41
C ALA A 24 -4.34 -4.23 -3.06
N TRP A 25 -4.69 -3.46 -4.09
CA TRP A 25 -3.79 -2.63 -4.88
C TRP A 25 -4.09 -1.15 -4.68
N PHE A 26 -3.05 -0.35 -4.51
CA PHE A 26 -3.14 1.08 -4.21
C PHE A 26 -2.26 1.89 -5.15
N GLU A 27 -2.73 3.06 -5.58
CA GLU A 27 -1.93 3.95 -6.41
C GLU A 27 -0.75 4.51 -5.63
N PHE A 28 0.45 4.45 -6.23
CA PHE A 28 1.70 4.84 -5.59
C PHE A 28 1.67 6.27 -5.00
N HIS A 29 1.05 7.22 -5.71
CA HIS A 29 0.95 8.59 -5.23
C HIS A 29 0.10 8.72 -3.96
N GLN A 30 -0.95 7.91 -3.83
CA GLN A 30 -1.79 7.90 -2.64
C GLN A 30 -1.07 7.26 -1.46
N VAL A 31 -0.20 6.28 -1.71
CA VAL A 31 0.67 5.68 -0.69
C VAL A 31 1.68 6.71 -0.18
N ALA A 32 2.34 7.45 -1.08
CA ALA A 32 3.23 8.55 -0.69
C ALA A 32 2.49 9.60 0.16
N HIS A 33 1.29 10.01 -0.26
CA HIS A 33 0.46 10.93 0.51
C HIS A 33 0.06 10.35 1.87
N LEU A 34 -0.35 9.06 1.93
CA LEU A 34 -0.73 8.38 3.16
C LEU A 34 0.39 8.47 4.20
N PHE A 35 1.64 8.24 3.81
CA PHE A 35 2.79 8.30 4.71
C PHE A 35 3.40 9.70 4.88
N GLY A 36 3.03 10.67 4.04
CA GLY A 36 3.53 12.06 4.12
C GLY A 36 4.88 12.25 3.48
N MET A 37 5.12 11.50 2.43
CA MET A 37 6.34 11.53 1.66
C MET A 37 6.10 12.24 0.32
N SER A 38 7.17 12.80 -0.22
CA SER A 38 7.24 13.09 -1.66
C SER A 38 7.27 11.79 -2.48
N LEU A 39 6.93 11.87 -3.77
CA LEU A 39 7.01 10.73 -4.68
C LEU A 39 8.44 10.20 -4.82
N GLU A 40 9.44 11.09 -4.82
CA GLU A 40 10.86 10.72 -4.90
C GLU A 40 11.31 9.93 -3.68
N GLN A 41 10.95 10.40 -2.47
CA GLN A 41 11.25 9.67 -1.23
C GLN A 41 10.57 8.30 -1.21
N ALA A 42 9.29 8.24 -1.58
CA ALA A 42 8.56 6.99 -1.66
C ALA A 42 9.21 6.02 -2.68
N ALA A 43 9.74 6.54 -3.80
CA ALA A 43 10.34 5.71 -4.85
C ALA A 43 11.67 5.13 -4.39
N LYS A 44 12.48 5.94 -3.68
CA LYS A 44 13.71 5.49 -3.06
C LYS A 44 13.45 4.36 -2.05
N ILE A 45 12.45 4.53 -1.19
CA ILE A 45 12.10 3.52 -0.17
C ILE A 45 11.54 2.26 -0.83
N LEU A 46 10.70 2.39 -1.86
CA LEU A 46 10.19 1.25 -2.62
C LEU A 46 11.33 0.46 -3.27
N TRP A 47 12.28 1.15 -3.89
CA TRP A 47 13.47 0.52 -4.46
C TRP A 47 14.30 -0.20 -3.39
N GLN A 48 14.53 0.45 -2.24
CA GLN A 48 15.22 -0.17 -1.10
C GLN A 48 14.50 -1.42 -0.58
N ALA A 49 13.18 -1.38 -0.44
CA ALA A 49 12.36 -2.54 -0.04
C ALA A 49 12.50 -3.71 -1.04
N GLY A 50 12.59 -3.41 -2.34
CA GLY A 50 12.85 -4.42 -3.36
C GLY A 50 14.26 -5.03 -3.25
N THR A 51 15.28 -4.21 -3.01
CA THR A 51 16.67 -4.69 -2.87
C THR A 51 16.92 -5.49 -1.59
N THR A 52 16.16 -5.23 -0.53
CA THR A 52 16.28 -5.92 0.77
C THR A 52 15.44 -7.19 0.85
N GLY A 53 14.56 -7.43 -0.13
CA GLY A 53 13.65 -8.58 -0.15
C GLY A 53 12.40 -8.41 0.71
N ASP A 54 12.16 -7.21 1.26
CA ASP A 54 10.92 -6.89 1.99
C ASP A 54 9.68 -6.97 1.07
N ILE A 55 9.89 -6.76 -0.23
CA ILE A 55 8.88 -6.94 -1.28
C ILE A 55 9.45 -7.75 -2.44
N GLU A 56 8.57 -8.43 -3.18
CA GLU A 56 8.89 -9.09 -4.44
C GLU A 56 8.35 -8.22 -5.58
N PRO A 57 9.17 -7.41 -6.29
CA PRO A 57 8.68 -6.42 -7.24
C PRO A 57 7.70 -6.98 -8.30
N GLU A 58 7.95 -8.19 -8.78
CA GLU A 58 7.09 -8.88 -9.76
C GLU A 58 5.68 -9.21 -9.23
N LYS A 59 5.54 -9.37 -7.91
CA LYS A 59 4.26 -9.71 -7.25
C LYS A 59 3.62 -8.53 -6.55
N ASP A 60 4.42 -7.56 -6.12
CA ASP A 60 3.99 -6.47 -5.25
C ASP A 60 3.90 -5.11 -5.96
N VAL A 61 4.40 -5.02 -7.21
CA VAL A 61 4.33 -3.82 -8.04
C VAL A 61 3.67 -4.15 -9.37
N ARG A 62 2.68 -3.35 -9.77
CA ARG A 62 2.05 -3.44 -11.10
C ARG A 62 2.15 -2.12 -11.83
N SER A 63 2.59 -2.16 -13.08
CA SER A 63 2.39 -1.06 -14.02
C SER A 63 0.96 -1.11 -14.56
N SER A 64 0.21 -0.02 -14.39
CA SER A 64 -1.13 0.14 -14.97
C SER A 64 -1.03 0.85 -16.32
N ASP A 65 -1.93 0.50 -17.24
CA ASP A 65 -2.11 1.03 -18.61
C ASP A 65 -2.16 2.56 -18.75
N ARG A 66 -2.21 3.30 -17.64
CA ARG A 66 -2.21 4.78 -17.60
C ARG A 66 -0.92 5.37 -17.02
N CYS A 67 0.22 4.68 -17.13
CA CYS A 67 1.49 5.06 -16.51
C CYS A 67 1.42 5.19 -14.97
N LYS A 68 0.46 4.50 -14.34
CA LYS A 68 0.29 4.53 -12.88
C LYS A 68 0.95 3.30 -12.27
N CYS A 69 1.82 3.51 -11.28
CA CYS A 69 2.37 2.43 -10.48
C CYS A 69 1.37 2.05 -9.38
N LEU A 70 1.04 0.77 -9.27
CA LEU A 70 0.21 0.18 -8.23
C LEU A 70 1.08 -0.63 -7.28
N LEU A 71 0.85 -0.47 -5.99
CA LEU A 71 1.48 -1.25 -4.93
C LEU A 71 0.48 -2.21 -4.30
N SER A 72 0.91 -3.44 -4.07
CA SER A 72 0.16 -4.38 -3.23
C SER A 72 0.11 -3.87 -1.80
N HIS A 73 -0.89 -4.29 -1.02
CA HIS A 73 -0.96 -3.99 0.41
C HIS A 73 0.31 -4.41 1.17
N ARG A 74 1.00 -5.47 0.73
CA ARG A 74 2.30 -5.89 1.29
C ARG A 74 3.37 -4.82 1.04
N ALA A 75 3.49 -4.33 -0.20
CA ALA A 75 4.40 -3.23 -0.51
C ALA A 75 4.07 -1.94 0.24
N VAL A 76 2.79 -1.62 0.41
CA VAL A 76 2.37 -0.47 1.23
C VAL A 76 2.83 -0.61 2.68
N VAL A 77 2.71 -1.80 3.26
CA VAL A 77 3.17 -2.09 4.63
C VAL A 77 4.69 -2.01 4.74
N ALA A 78 5.43 -2.62 3.80
CA ALA A 78 6.89 -2.59 3.77
C ALA A 78 7.43 -1.16 3.68
N VAL A 79 6.94 -0.37 2.72
CA VAL A 79 7.28 1.06 2.59
C VAL A 79 6.89 1.82 3.86
N GLY A 80 5.73 1.50 4.43
CA GLY A 80 5.24 2.14 5.64
C GLY A 80 6.14 1.92 6.85
N TYR A 81 6.66 0.70 7.06
CA TYR A 81 7.50 0.40 8.23
C TYR A 81 8.84 1.15 8.20
N GLN A 82 9.36 1.45 7.02
CA GLN A 82 10.58 2.25 6.86
C GLN A 82 10.38 3.74 7.21
N VAL A 83 9.13 4.20 7.35
CA VAL A 83 8.78 5.63 7.47
C VAL A 83 8.04 5.94 8.77
N ASN A 84 6.99 5.18 9.04
CA ASN A 84 6.13 5.40 10.19
C ASN A 84 5.51 4.07 10.63
N TYR A 85 6.17 3.43 11.60
CA TYR A 85 5.77 2.14 12.13
C TYR A 85 4.30 2.11 12.57
N GLY A 86 3.84 3.09 13.34
CA GLY A 86 2.47 3.14 13.85
C GLY A 86 1.42 3.21 12.73
N ARG A 87 1.66 4.04 11.70
CA ARG A 87 0.75 4.14 10.54
C ARG A 87 0.74 2.87 9.70
N ALA A 88 1.90 2.23 9.52
CA ALA A 88 2.01 0.96 8.81
C ALA A 88 1.30 -0.18 9.53
N THR A 89 1.46 -0.27 10.86
CA THR A 89 0.74 -1.23 11.70
C THR A 89 -0.76 -1.03 11.64
N ALA A 90 -1.25 0.22 11.74
CA ALA A 90 -2.67 0.52 11.62
C ALA A 90 -3.23 0.13 10.24
N PHE A 91 -2.49 0.42 9.17
CA PHE A 91 -2.87 0.02 7.81
C PHE A 91 -2.90 -1.51 7.68
N ARG A 92 -1.90 -2.23 8.20
CA ARG A 92 -1.84 -3.69 8.20
C ARG A 92 -3.03 -4.31 8.94
N HIS A 93 -3.39 -3.79 10.11
CA HIS A 93 -4.56 -4.26 10.85
C HIS A 93 -5.84 -4.05 10.07
N TRP A 94 -6.00 -2.89 9.44
CA TRP A 94 -7.12 -2.64 8.56
C TRP A 94 -7.15 -3.61 7.37
N CYS A 95 -6.01 -3.94 6.76
CA CYS A 95 -5.96 -4.97 5.73
C CYS A 95 -6.45 -6.33 6.25
N ALA A 96 -6.00 -6.74 7.44
CA ALA A 96 -6.42 -8.02 8.03
C ALA A 96 -7.93 -8.05 8.37
N SER A 97 -8.50 -6.93 8.84
CA SER A 97 -9.91 -6.83 9.24
C SER A 97 -10.87 -6.49 8.09
N GLY A 98 -10.38 -5.81 7.05
CA GLY A 98 -11.18 -5.26 5.95
C GLY A 98 -11.08 -6.06 4.65
N LEU A 99 -10.04 -6.88 4.48
CA LEU A 99 -9.86 -7.78 3.34
C LEU A 99 -10.29 -9.22 3.66
N THR A 100 -10.73 -9.50 4.89
CA THR A 100 -11.45 -10.74 5.22
C THR A 100 -12.76 -10.74 4.45
N VAL A 101 -12.76 -11.44 3.32
CA VAL A 101 -13.98 -11.80 2.59
C VAL A 101 -14.86 -12.56 3.59
N PRO A 102 -16.15 -12.20 3.77
CA PRO A 102 -17.04 -13.09 4.51
C PRO A 102 -17.09 -14.39 3.72
N PHE A 103 -16.47 -15.45 4.23
CA PHE A 103 -16.82 -16.80 3.83
C PHE A 103 -18.30 -16.95 4.18
N ARG A 104 -19.14 -16.96 3.15
CA ARG A 104 -20.55 -17.29 3.26
C ARG A 104 -20.90 -18.26 2.15
#